data_AF-A0A660NJR1-F1
#
_entry.id   AF-A0A660NJR1-F1
#
_cell.length_a   1.000
_cell.length_b   1.000
_cell.length_c   1.000
_cell.angle_alpha   90.00
_cell.angle_beta   90.00
_cell.angle_gamma   90.00
#
_symmetry.space_group_name_H-M   'P 1'
#
loop_
_entity.id
_entity.type
_entity.pdbx_description
1 polymer ?
#
loop_
_entity_poly.entity_id
_entity_poly.type
_entity_poly.pdbx_seq_one_letter_code
_entity_poly.pdbx_strand_id
1 'polypeptide(L)'
;MREPDPVPKHEPLLARANRPYRVMGQDFAPMTERKPYKKQGVASWYGQRFHGKPTSTGETYDMYQMTAAHPTLPLPSYARVTRLDNG
;
A
#
# COMPACT_ATOMS: atom_id res chain seq x y z
N MET A 1 -14.32 -12.05 -12.62
CA MET A 1 -15.29 -11.23 -11.85
C MET A 1 -14.50 -10.06 -11.28
N ARG A 2 -14.89 -8.81 -11.49
CA ARG A 2 -14.14 -7.63 -11.02
C ARG A 2 -14.40 -7.46 -9.52
N GLU A 3 -13.35 -7.49 -8.70
CA GLU A 3 -13.43 -7.11 -7.28
C GLU A 3 -13.98 -5.67 -7.19
N PRO A 4 -14.99 -5.39 -6.35
CA PRO A 4 -15.48 -4.03 -6.18
C PRO A 4 -14.37 -3.12 -5.62
N ASP A 5 -14.42 -1.83 -5.98
CA ASP A 5 -13.48 -0.85 -5.47
C ASP A 5 -13.63 -0.73 -3.93
N PRO A 6 -12.53 -0.60 -3.17
CA PRO A 6 -12.59 -0.48 -1.72
C PRO A 6 -13.23 0.84 -1.34
N VAL A 7 -14.16 0.80 -0.38
CA VAL A 7 -14.75 2.02 0.19
C VAL A 7 -13.81 2.58 1.25
N PRO A 8 -13.27 3.80 1.10
CA PRO A 8 -12.38 4.39 2.09
C PRO A 8 -13.03 4.52 3.47
N LYS A 9 -12.32 4.04 4.49
CA LYS A 9 -12.74 4.12 5.89
C LYS A 9 -11.73 4.91 6.70
N HIS A 10 -12.22 5.65 7.69
CA HIS A 10 -11.35 6.38 8.60
C HIS A 10 -10.87 5.47 9.75
N GLU A 11 -9.82 4.71 9.48
CA GLU A 11 -9.25 3.75 10.44
C GLU A 11 -8.04 4.33 11.17
N PRO A 12 -7.74 3.91 12.42
CA PRO A 12 -6.55 4.37 13.13
C PRO A 12 -5.27 3.86 12.43
N LEU A 13 -4.23 4.69 12.42
CA LEU A 13 -2.93 4.30 11.87
C LEU A 13 -2.27 3.21 12.71
N LEU A 14 -1.66 2.23 12.05
CA LEU A 14 -0.98 1.12 12.71
C LEU A 14 0.46 1.51 13.03
N ALA A 15 0.75 1.82 14.30
CA ALA A 15 2.09 2.23 14.72
C ALA A 15 3.19 1.27 14.24
N ARG A 16 2.96 -0.05 14.29
CA ARG A 16 3.92 -1.07 13.82
C ARG A 16 4.29 -0.93 12.34
N ALA A 17 3.31 -0.62 11.49
CA ALA A 17 3.46 -0.59 10.04
C ALA A 17 4.07 0.74 9.56
N ASN A 18 4.09 1.76 10.44
CA ASN A 18 4.58 3.10 10.15
C ASN A 18 5.93 3.41 10.82
N ARG A 19 6.64 2.40 11.33
CA ARG A 19 7.98 2.58 11.88
C ARG A 19 9.01 2.69 10.73
N PRO A 20 10.06 3.51 10.89
CA PRO A 20 11.19 3.50 9.96
C PRO A 20 11.79 2.10 9.82
N TYR A 21 12.17 1.73 8.61
CA TYR A 21 12.68 0.40 8.29
C TYR A 21 13.75 0.47 7.21
N ARG A 22 14.56 -0.59 7.10
CA ARG A 22 15.61 -0.72 6.10
C ARG A 22 15.39 -1.97 5.26
N VAL A 23 15.40 -1.82 3.94
CA VAL A 23 15.28 -2.93 2.99
C VAL A 23 16.32 -2.74 1.89
N MET A 24 17.06 -3.80 1.56
CA MET A 24 18.09 -3.79 0.49
C MET A 24 19.11 -2.64 0.62
N GLY A 25 19.45 -2.24 1.85
CA GLY A 25 20.38 -1.15 2.12
C GLY A 25 19.79 0.26 2.03
N GLN A 26 18.52 0.39 1.66
CA GLN A 26 17.80 1.66 1.61
C GLN A 26 16.93 1.83 2.86
N ASP A 27 17.03 3.00 3.48
CA ASP A 27 16.21 3.38 4.63
C ASP A 27 14.93 4.07 4.16
N PHE A 28 13.80 3.70 4.77
CA PHE A 28 12.48 4.24 4.50
C PHE A 28 11.84 4.72 5.80
N ALA A 29 11.22 5.89 5.77
CA ALA A 29 10.46 6.45 6.87
C ALA A 29 9.02 6.71 6.42
N PRO A 30 8.07 5.82 6.78
CA PRO A 30 6.67 6.06 6.55
C PRO A 30 6.18 7.35 7.22
N MET A 31 5.25 8.03 6.57
CA MET A 31 4.54 9.14 7.17
C MET A 31 3.73 8.63 8.37
N THR A 32 3.68 9.43 9.43
CA THR A 32 2.91 9.12 10.64
C THR A 32 1.57 9.84 10.71
N GLU A 33 1.25 10.62 9.69
CA GLU A 33 0.05 11.44 9.59
C GLU A 33 -0.52 11.38 8.17
N ARG A 34 -1.85 11.49 8.07
CA ARG A 34 -2.54 11.59 6.79
C ARG A 34 -2.40 13.01 6.25
N LYS A 35 -1.69 13.17 5.14
CA LYS A 35 -1.54 14.44 4.43
C LYS A 35 -1.91 14.26 2.96
N PRO A 36 -2.38 15.32 2.27
CA PRO A 36 -2.56 15.27 0.83
C PRO A 36 -1.28 14.76 0.16
N TYR A 37 -1.41 13.74 -0.67
CA TYR A 37 -0.29 13.10 -1.35
C TYR A 37 -0.64 12.91 -2.83
N LYS A 38 0.28 13.33 -3.70
CA LYS A 38 0.18 13.13 -5.14
C LYS A 38 1.58 12.84 -5.67
N LYS A 39 1.73 11.75 -6.41
CA LYS A 39 2.98 11.37 -7.06
C LYS A 39 2.69 10.69 -8.39
N GLN A 40 3.54 10.94 -9.37
CA GLN A 40 3.62 10.19 -10.62
C GLN A 40 4.89 9.33 -10.59
N GLY A 41 4.79 8.11 -11.11
CA GLY A 41 5.93 7.20 -11.16
C GLY A 41 5.51 5.83 -11.66
N VAL A 42 6.46 4.89 -11.62
CA VAL A 42 6.23 3.51 -12.04
C VAL A 42 5.47 2.76 -10.96
N ALA A 43 4.37 2.13 -11.35
CA ALA A 43 3.67 1.13 -10.55
C ALA A 43 4.03 -0.27 -11.05
N SER A 44 4.16 -1.22 -10.13
CA SER A 44 4.37 -2.64 -10.43
C SER A 44 3.42 -3.48 -9.58
N TRP A 45 3.21 -4.74 -10.00
CA TRP A 45 2.33 -5.68 -9.31
C TRP A 45 3.17 -6.79 -8.65
N TYR A 46 2.70 -7.31 -7.51
CA TYR A 46 3.34 -8.43 -6.84
C TYR A 46 2.95 -9.76 -7.47
N GLY A 47 3.95 -10.62 -7.73
CA GLY A 47 3.71 -11.98 -8.21
C GLY A 47 3.11 -12.91 -7.14
N GLN A 48 2.60 -14.05 -7.59
CA GLN A 48 1.97 -15.10 -6.77
C GLN A 48 2.81 -15.57 -5.57
N ARG A 49 4.14 -15.40 -5.62
CA ARG A 49 5.07 -15.77 -4.53
C ARG A 49 4.72 -15.16 -3.17
N PHE A 50 4.04 -14.01 -3.15
CA PHE A 50 3.66 -13.34 -1.91
C PHE A 50 2.26 -13.73 -1.42
N HIS A 51 1.44 -14.35 -2.27
CA HIS A 51 0.07 -14.72 -1.92
C HIS A 51 0.06 -15.61 -0.67
N GLY A 52 -0.87 -15.33 0.25
CA GLY A 52 -0.99 -16.04 1.53
C GLY A 52 0.02 -15.63 2.60
N LYS A 53 0.92 -14.65 2.33
CA LYS A 53 1.89 -14.16 3.32
C LYS A 53 1.38 -12.92 4.06
N PRO A 54 1.82 -12.70 5.31
CA PRO A 54 1.46 -11.49 6.05
C PRO A 54 2.09 -10.24 5.42
N THR A 55 1.30 -9.17 5.35
CA THR A 55 1.74 -7.82 4.98
C THR A 55 2.26 -7.04 6.20
N SER A 56 2.74 -5.81 6.00
CA SER A 56 3.16 -4.93 7.11
C SER A 56 2.00 -4.56 8.05
N THR A 57 0.75 -4.56 7.57
CA THR A 57 -0.44 -4.40 8.41
C THR A 57 -0.82 -5.71 9.10
N GLY A 58 -0.13 -6.82 8.85
CA GLY A 58 -0.43 -8.14 9.42
C GLY A 58 -1.57 -8.88 8.73
N GLU A 59 -2.26 -8.25 7.78
CA GLU A 59 -3.28 -8.90 6.95
C GLU A 59 -2.60 -9.87 5.97
N THR A 60 -3.25 -11.00 5.70
CA THR A 60 -2.80 -11.95 4.69
C THR A 60 -2.97 -11.34 3.31
N TYR A 61 -1.89 -11.28 2.52
CA TYR A 61 -1.95 -10.78 1.15
C TYR A 61 -2.73 -11.75 0.25
N ASP A 62 -3.83 -11.25 -0.29
CA ASP A 62 -4.59 -11.89 -1.35
C ASP A 62 -4.32 -11.15 -2.68
N MET A 63 -3.89 -11.89 -3.71
CA MET A 63 -3.53 -11.29 -4.99
C MET A 63 -4.77 -10.95 -5.84
N TYR A 64 -5.93 -11.47 -5.46
CA TYR A 64 -7.19 -11.18 -6.15
C TYR A 64 -7.88 -9.94 -5.56
N GLN A 65 -7.54 -9.55 -4.32
CA GLN A 65 -8.11 -8.38 -3.66
C GLN A 65 -7.46 -7.06 -4.10
N MET A 66 -8.23 -5.98 -4.01
CA MET A 66 -7.77 -4.63 -4.32
C MET A 66 -6.86 -4.08 -3.21
N THR A 67 -5.61 -4.52 -3.21
CA THR A 67 -4.57 -4.11 -2.25
C THR A 67 -3.39 -3.46 -2.96
N ALA A 68 -2.70 -2.55 -2.26
CA ALA A 68 -1.52 -1.87 -2.76
C ALA A 68 -0.48 -1.71 -1.65
N ALA A 69 0.79 -1.57 -2.03
CA ALA A 69 1.87 -1.26 -1.11
C ALA A 69 2.56 0.04 -1.54
N HIS A 70 2.94 0.86 -0.56
CA HIS A 70 3.71 2.07 -0.78
C HIS A 70 4.75 2.23 0.33
N PRO A 71 6.00 2.60 0.02
CA PRO A 71 7.08 2.58 1.00
C PRO A 71 6.95 3.65 2.08
N THR A 72 6.24 4.75 1.80
CA THR A 72 6.19 5.90 2.71
C THR A 72 4.78 6.38 3.07
N LEU A 73 3.71 5.85 2.48
CA LEU A 73 2.36 6.31 2.83
C LEU A 73 1.98 5.71 4.18
N PRO A 74 1.20 6.44 5.00
CA PRO A 74 0.79 5.95 6.30
C PRO A 74 -0.16 4.76 6.12
N LEU A 75 0.01 3.69 6.88
CA LEU A 75 -0.83 2.50 6.85
C LEU A 75 -1.78 2.43 8.07
N PRO A 76 -3.08 2.13 7.87
CA PRO A 76 -3.77 2.00 6.59
C PRO A 76 -4.07 3.37 5.94
N SER A 77 -4.02 3.40 4.61
CA SER A 77 -4.49 4.49 3.78
C SER A 77 -5.08 3.97 2.48
N TYR A 78 -5.86 4.83 1.82
CA TYR A 78 -6.49 4.57 0.54
C TYR A 78 -5.87 5.49 -0.52
N ALA A 79 -5.60 4.96 -1.70
CA ALA A 79 -5.03 5.71 -2.80
C ALA A 79 -5.82 5.39 -4.09
N ARG A 80 -6.04 6.42 -4.91
CA ARG A 80 -6.52 6.24 -6.28
C ARG A 80 -5.31 6.21 -7.20
N VAL A 81 -5.15 5.10 -7.93
CA VAL A 81 -4.12 4.95 -8.95
C VAL A 81 -4.78 5.08 -10.31
N THR A 82 -4.22 5.95 -11.15
CA THR A 82 -4.67 6.14 -12.53
C THR A 82 -3.51 5.78 -13.46
N ARG A 83 -3.74 4.88 -14.41
CA ARG A 83 -2.78 4.60 -15.47
C ARG A 83 -2.93 5.69 -16.54
N LEU A 84 -1.84 6.40 -16.82
CA LEU A 84 -1.86 7.57 -17.70
C LEU A 84 -2.01 7.20 -19.18
N ASP A 85 -1.56 6.00 -19.57
CA ASP A 85 -1.50 5.59 -20.98
C ASP A 85 -2.87 5.22 -21.58
N ASN A 86 -3.83 4.82 -20.74
CA ASN A 86 -5.11 4.25 -21.18
C ASN A 86 -6.27 4.60 -20.23
N GLY A 87 -6.23 5.82 -19.69
CA GLY A 87 -7.14 6.34 -18.66
C GLY A 87 -8.59 5.90 -18.77
#